data_AF-A0A1G4AM46-F1
#
_entry.id   AF-A0A1G4AM46-F1
#
_cell.length_a   1.000
_cell.length_b   1.000
_cell.length_c   1.000
_cell.angle_alpha   90.00
_cell.angle_beta   90.00
_cell.angle_gamma   90.00
#
_symmetry.space_group_name_H-M   'P 1'
#
loop_
_entity.id
_entity.type
_entity.pdbx_description
1 polymer ?
#
loop_
_entity_poly.entity_id
_entity_poly.type
_entity_poly.pdbx_seq_one_letter_code
_entity_poly.pdbx_strand_id
1 'polypeptide(L)'
;MAQRMLPDCRPRQTKATVDFLKRFTDQEAQRRIANQPKPFSAEEHADLRKQLKSVNFIKPRYADETEINIAVVCRKWKRYCQEQKLGEWQAALENVTRETMMSFFLRISEWSIGKIKSWGTTQVYIRQFQQLYTTVAGRYMDRNDAKELYKVSTNCGSRQFHNDADMGWASSTTRS
;
A
#
# COMPACT_ATOMS: atom_id res chain seq x y z
N MET A 1 -3.55 -41.41 62.23
CA MET A 1 -3.20 -41.18 60.80
C MET A 1 -2.15 -40.09 60.75
N ALA A 2 -0.93 -40.39 60.32
CA ALA A 2 0.18 -39.43 60.31
C ALA A 2 0.43 -38.93 58.88
N GLN A 3 0.22 -37.63 58.66
CA GLN A 3 0.55 -36.95 57.40
C GLN A 3 2.08 -36.91 57.21
N ARG A 4 2.58 -37.55 56.15
CA ARG A 4 3.95 -37.34 55.66
C ARG A 4 4.02 -35.99 54.96
N MET A 5 4.69 -35.02 55.58
CA MET A 5 5.11 -33.78 54.93
C MET A 5 6.23 -34.11 53.93
N LEU A 6 6.04 -33.75 52.66
CA LEU A 6 7.09 -33.84 51.64
C LEU A 6 8.18 -32.80 51.91
N PRO A 7 9.47 -33.09 51.63
CA PRO A 7 10.54 -32.09 51.76
C PRO A 7 10.30 -30.95 50.76
N ASP A 8 10.39 -29.70 51.22
CA ASP A 8 10.33 -28.53 50.34
C ASP A 8 11.57 -28.52 49.42
N CYS A 9 11.40 -29.01 48.20
CA CYS A 9 12.42 -29.05 47.15
C CYS A 9 12.68 -27.66 46.53
N ARG A 10 12.53 -26.57 47.28
CA ARG A 10 12.93 -25.24 46.80
C ARG A 10 14.41 -25.03 47.06
N PRO A 11 15.23 -24.76 46.02
CA PRO A 11 16.65 -24.51 46.21
C PRO A 11 16.82 -23.30 47.13
N ARG A 12 17.41 -23.52 48.31
CA ARG A 12 17.70 -22.46 49.27
C ARG A 12 18.75 -21.55 48.65
N GLN A 13 18.34 -20.39 48.15
CA GLN A 13 19.28 -19.40 47.63
C GLN A 13 20.22 -19.00 48.76
N THR A 14 21.47 -19.42 48.66
CA THR A 14 22.49 -19.01 49.61
C THR A 14 22.92 -17.58 49.29
N LYS A 15 23.36 -16.84 50.31
CA LYS A 15 23.87 -15.46 50.15
C LYS A 15 24.92 -15.38 49.03
N ALA A 16 25.78 -16.40 48.92
CA ALA A 16 26.79 -16.54 47.88
C ALA A 16 26.19 -16.65 46.46
N THR A 17 25.09 -17.38 46.29
CA THR A 17 24.39 -17.51 44.99
C THR A 17 23.78 -16.18 44.56
N VAL A 18 23.19 -15.43 45.50
CA VAL A 18 22.63 -14.10 45.24
C VAL A 18 23.74 -13.10 44.89
N ASP A 19 24.84 -13.11 45.63
CA ASP A 19 25.99 -12.23 45.39
C ASP A 19 26.64 -12.50 44.02
N PHE A 20 26.74 -13.78 43.62
CA PHE A 20 27.23 -14.16 42.29
C PHE A 20 26.33 -13.63 41.19
N LEU A 21 25.01 -13.85 41.28
CA LEU A 21 24.05 -13.36 40.28
C LEU A 21 24.10 -11.84 40.17
N LYS A 22 24.22 -11.12 41.29
CA LYS A 22 24.34 -9.67 41.29
C LYS A 22 25.60 -9.21 40.54
N ARG A 23 26.76 -9.78 40.85
CA ARG A 23 28.03 -9.44 40.17
C ARG A 23 27.99 -9.74 38.68
N PHE A 24 27.43 -10.88 38.29
CA PHE A 24 27.26 -11.25 36.89
C PHE A 24 26.37 -10.24 36.15
N THR A 25 25.23 -9.88 36.75
CA THR A 25 24.30 -8.92 36.17
C THR A 25 24.91 -7.52 36.04
N ASP A 26 25.62 -7.06 37.08
CA ASP A 26 26.31 -5.78 37.08
C ASP A 26 27.41 -5.73 36.00
N GLN A 27 28.17 -6.82 35.84
CA GLN A 27 29.21 -6.95 34.81
C GLN A 27 28.64 -6.99 33.39
N GLU A 28 27.53 -7.69 33.19
CA GLU A 28 26.84 -7.75 31.90
C GLU A 28 26.20 -6.40 31.52
N ALA A 29 25.64 -5.68 32.49
CA ALA A 29 25.14 -4.32 32.30
C ALA A 29 26.27 -3.37 31.89
N GLN A 30 27.43 -3.43 32.56
CA GLN A 30 28.60 -2.63 32.19
C GLN A 30 29.12 -2.97 30.78
N ARG A 31 29.17 -4.25 30.41
CA ARG A 31 29.55 -4.66 29.05
C ARG A 31 28.60 -4.10 28.00
N ARG A 32 27.30 -4.10 28.26
CA ARG A 32 26.30 -3.52 27.34
C ARG A 32 26.47 -2.01 27.19
N ILE A 33 26.76 -1.29 28.27
CA ILE A 33 27.02 0.15 28.22
C ILE A 33 28.32 0.44 27.46
N ALA A 34 29.38 -0.32 27.73
CA ALA A 34 30.68 -0.16 27.05
C ALA A 34 30.62 -0.51 25.56
N ASN A 35 29.80 -1.50 25.18
CA ASN A 35 29.63 -1.93 23.79
C ASN A 35 28.49 -1.21 23.07
N GLN A 36 27.81 -0.25 23.72
CA GLN A 36 26.79 0.54 23.03
C GLN A 36 27.48 1.41 21.96
N PRO A 37 27.03 1.33 20.70
CA PRO A 37 27.53 2.21 19.68
C PRO A 37 27.25 3.65 20.09
N LYS A 38 28.23 4.52 19.85
CA LYS A 38 28.12 5.93 20.19
C LYS A 38 26.89 6.51 19.49
N PRO A 39 25.98 7.21 20.21
CA PRO A 39 24.88 7.91 19.57
C PRO A 39 25.42 8.93 18.56
N PHE A 40 24.79 9.00 17.39
CA PHE A 40 25.14 10.01 16.41
C PHE A 40 24.90 11.42 16.98
N SER A 41 25.83 12.31 16.70
CA SER A 41 25.69 13.74 16.90
C SER A 41 24.60 14.32 15.99
N ALA A 42 24.19 15.56 16.28
CA ALA A 42 23.21 16.27 15.46
C ALA A 42 23.68 16.47 13.99
N GLU A 43 24.99 16.64 13.80
CA GLU A 43 25.63 16.80 12.49
C GLU A 43 25.69 15.48 11.72
N GLU A 44 26.11 14.39 12.36
CA GLU A 44 26.07 13.05 11.75
C GLU A 44 24.63 12.64 11.38
N HIS A 45 23.65 13.00 12.20
CA HIS A 45 22.24 12.84 11.85
C HIS A 45 21.82 13.70 10.64
N ALA A 46 22.38 14.90 10.46
CA ALA A 46 22.10 15.76 9.32
C ALA A 46 22.67 15.18 8.02
N ASP A 47 23.87 14.63 8.07
CA ASP A 47 24.48 13.98 6.92
C ASP A 47 23.81 12.65 6.59
N LEU A 48 23.42 11.87 7.60
CA LEU A 48 22.60 10.69 7.41
C LEU A 48 21.27 11.03 6.73
N ARG A 49 20.61 12.14 7.09
CA ARG A 49 19.39 12.60 6.38
C ARG A 49 19.66 12.88 4.89
N LYS A 50 20.82 13.45 4.53
CA LYS A 50 21.18 13.69 3.12
C LYS A 50 21.43 12.37 2.38
N GLN A 51 22.14 11.42 3.01
CA GLN A 51 22.39 10.10 2.44
C GLN A 51 21.10 9.29 2.28
N LEU A 52 20.17 9.38 3.23
CA LEU A 52 18.89 8.67 3.15
C LEU A 52 17.95 9.21 2.07
N LYS A 53 18.13 10.47 1.62
CA LYS A 53 17.36 11.00 0.49
C LYS A 53 17.64 10.28 -0.84
N SER A 54 18.80 9.65 -0.98
CA SER A 54 19.16 8.88 -2.19
C SER A 54 18.89 7.38 -2.05
N VAL A 55 18.39 6.92 -0.90
CA VAL A 55 18.02 5.51 -0.73
C VAL A 55 16.82 5.22 -1.62
N ASN A 56 17.06 4.39 -2.63
CA ASN A 56 16.06 4.04 -3.62
C ASN A 56 14.90 3.29 -2.96
N PHE A 57 13.69 3.64 -3.38
CA PHE A 57 12.51 2.88 -3.02
C PHE A 57 12.65 1.43 -3.47
N ILE A 58 12.47 0.51 -2.53
CA ILE A 58 12.53 -0.92 -2.81
C ILE A 58 11.31 -1.27 -3.66
N LYS A 59 11.55 -1.61 -4.93
CA LYS A 59 10.49 -2.03 -5.84
C LYS A 59 9.84 -3.30 -5.29
N PRO A 60 8.50 -3.33 -5.16
CA PRO A 60 7.80 -4.54 -4.77
C PRO A 60 8.08 -5.67 -5.76
N ARG A 61 8.32 -6.86 -5.25
CA ARG A 61 8.32 -8.09 -6.06
C ARG A 61 6.90 -8.62 -6.09
N TYR A 62 6.24 -8.46 -7.22
CA TYR A 62 4.86 -8.90 -7.40
C TYR A 62 4.80 -10.36 -7.82
N ALA A 63 3.64 -11.00 -7.59
CA ALA A 63 3.35 -12.30 -8.20
C ALA A 63 3.07 -12.13 -9.70
N ASP A 64 3.31 -13.17 -10.51
CA ASP A 64 3.19 -13.13 -11.97
C ASP A 64 1.82 -12.59 -12.44
N GLU A 65 0.72 -13.02 -11.81
CA GLU A 65 -0.62 -12.52 -12.13
C GLU A 65 -0.75 -11.01 -11.92
N THR A 66 -0.10 -10.48 -10.89
CA THR A 66 -0.09 -9.06 -10.61
C THR A 66 0.74 -8.29 -11.65
N GLU A 67 1.87 -8.85 -12.10
CA GLU A 67 2.66 -8.26 -13.18
C GLU A 67 1.89 -8.21 -14.51
N ILE A 68 1.17 -9.29 -14.85
CA ILE A 68 0.29 -9.34 -16.02
C ILE A 68 -0.77 -8.25 -15.94
N ASN A 69 -1.41 -8.10 -14.77
CA ASN A 69 -2.41 -7.09 -14.52
C ASN A 69 -1.86 -5.66 -14.65
N ILE A 70 -0.68 -5.40 -14.08
CA ILE A 70 0.04 -4.13 -14.23
C ILE A 70 0.34 -3.84 -15.71
N ALA A 71 0.77 -4.84 -16.47
CA ALA A 71 1.06 -4.69 -17.89
C ALA A 71 -0.19 -4.32 -18.71
N VAL A 72 -1.35 -4.88 -18.38
CA VAL A 72 -2.64 -4.51 -19.00
C VAL A 72 -2.95 -3.03 -18.77
N VAL A 73 -2.82 -2.55 -17.53
CA VAL A 73 -3.06 -1.14 -17.20
C VAL A 73 -2.02 -0.23 -17.84
N CYS A 74 -0.76 -0.65 -17.91
CA CYS A 74 0.30 0.08 -18.58
C CYS A 74 0.00 0.30 -20.07
N ARG A 75 -0.51 -0.72 -20.78
CA ARG A 75 -0.94 -0.56 -22.19
C ARG A 75 -2.07 0.46 -22.34
N LYS A 76 -3.05 0.45 -21.44
CA LYS A 76 -4.15 1.42 -21.42
C LYS A 76 -3.64 2.84 -21.16
N TRP A 77 -2.72 2.99 -20.20
CA TRP A 77 -2.09 4.26 -19.89
C TRP A 77 -1.28 4.82 -21.07
N LYS A 78 -0.46 4.00 -21.73
CA LYS A 78 0.28 4.40 -22.95
C LYS A 78 -0.65 4.92 -24.03
N ARG A 79 -1.74 4.20 -24.30
CA ARG A 79 -2.77 4.64 -25.24
C ARG A 79 -3.38 5.98 -24.83
N TYR A 80 -3.69 6.14 -23.54
CA TYR A 80 -4.23 7.40 -23.01
C TYR A 80 -3.26 8.57 -23.20
N CYS A 81 -1.98 8.39 -22.86
CA CYS A 81 -0.95 9.41 -23.08
C CYS A 81 -0.82 9.82 -24.54
N GLN A 82 -0.95 8.87 -25.47
CA GLN A 82 -0.96 9.16 -26.92
C GLN A 82 -2.21 9.95 -27.32
N GLU A 83 -3.41 9.50 -26.93
CA GLU A 83 -4.67 10.19 -27.25
C GLU A 83 -4.71 11.62 -26.69
N GLN A 84 -4.16 11.83 -25.49
CA GLN A 84 -4.15 13.12 -24.79
C GLN A 84 -2.88 13.95 -25.00
N LYS A 85 -1.93 13.47 -25.81
CA LYS A 85 -0.64 14.14 -26.10
C LYS A 85 0.15 14.51 -24.85
N LEU A 86 0.20 13.62 -23.85
CA LEU A 86 0.91 13.83 -22.58
C LEU A 86 2.43 13.58 -22.66
N GLY A 87 2.94 13.29 -23.86
CA GLY A 87 4.36 12.95 -24.07
C GLY A 87 4.68 11.52 -23.62
N GLU A 88 5.93 11.33 -23.15
CA GLU A 88 6.43 10.02 -22.72
C GLU A 88 5.65 9.49 -21.51
N TRP A 89 5.14 8.27 -21.64
CA TRP A 89 4.18 7.70 -20.69
C TRP A 89 4.76 7.53 -19.27
N GLN A 90 6.07 7.28 -19.13
CA GLN A 90 6.75 7.18 -17.83
C GLN A 90 6.78 8.54 -17.14
N ALA A 91 7.25 9.58 -17.84
CA ALA A 91 7.30 10.94 -17.32
C ALA A 91 5.90 11.47 -16.98
N ALA A 92 4.91 11.18 -17.82
CA ALA A 92 3.51 11.51 -17.56
C ALA A 92 2.97 10.81 -16.31
N LEU A 93 3.42 9.58 -16.02
CA LEU A 93 3.02 8.83 -14.84
C LEU A 93 3.70 9.35 -13.57
N GLU A 94 4.99 9.70 -13.63
CA GLU A 94 5.75 10.25 -12.49
C GLU A 94 5.20 11.60 -12.02
N ASN A 95 4.73 12.40 -12.97
CA ASN A 95 4.15 13.73 -12.78
C ASN A 95 2.62 13.73 -12.88
N VAL A 96 1.97 12.56 -12.75
CA VAL A 96 0.52 12.44 -12.90
C VAL A 96 -0.19 13.33 -11.88
N THR A 97 -1.07 14.21 -12.36
CA THR A 97 -1.94 14.99 -11.50
C THR A 97 -3.20 14.20 -11.18
N ARG A 98 -3.87 14.60 -10.10
CA ARG A 98 -5.17 14.04 -9.74
C ARG A 98 -6.17 14.14 -10.89
N GLU A 99 -6.22 15.29 -11.56
CA GLU A 99 -7.14 15.56 -12.67
C GLU A 99 -6.87 14.61 -13.85
N THR A 100 -5.61 14.45 -14.25
CA THR A 100 -5.20 13.53 -15.32
C THR A 100 -5.53 12.07 -14.97
N MET A 101 -5.37 11.71 -13.70
CA MET A 101 -5.71 10.39 -13.21
C MET A 101 -7.22 10.13 -13.30
N MET A 102 -8.03 11.07 -12.82
CA MET A 102 -9.50 10.97 -12.90
C MET A 102 -9.99 10.85 -14.35
N SER A 103 -9.47 11.68 -15.27
CA SER A 103 -9.81 11.63 -16.69
C SER A 103 -9.36 10.33 -17.35
N PHE A 104 -8.23 9.74 -16.94
CA PHE A 104 -7.80 8.43 -17.41
C PHE A 104 -8.79 7.32 -17.02
N PHE A 105 -9.28 7.30 -15.78
CA PHE A 105 -10.25 6.28 -15.34
C PHE A 105 -11.63 6.45 -15.98
N LEU A 106 -12.06 7.69 -16.24
CA LEU A 106 -13.24 7.95 -17.07
C LEU A 106 -13.04 7.36 -18.48
N ARG A 107 -11.88 7.60 -19.09
CA ARG A 107 -11.55 7.06 -20.41
C ARG A 107 -11.50 5.54 -20.45
N ILE A 108 -10.96 4.89 -19.42
CA ILE A 108 -11.01 3.42 -19.29
C ILE A 108 -12.44 2.92 -19.27
N SER A 109 -13.32 3.61 -18.54
CA SER A 109 -14.74 3.27 -18.44
C SER A 109 -15.42 3.36 -19.81
N GLU A 110 -15.13 4.42 -20.58
CA GLU A 110 -15.60 4.58 -21.96
C GLU A 110 -15.11 3.47 -22.89
N TRP A 111 -13.82 3.11 -22.85
CA TRP A 111 -13.29 1.98 -23.63
C TRP A 111 -13.90 0.63 -23.25
N SER A 112 -14.54 0.57 -22.09
CA SER A 112 -15.05 -0.66 -21.50
C SER A 112 -16.57 -0.64 -21.35
N ILE A 113 -17.27 0.28 -22.04
CA ILE A 113 -18.73 0.29 -22.16
C ILE A 113 -19.19 -1.12 -22.60
N GLY A 114 -20.09 -1.73 -21.81
CA GLY A 114 -20.58 -3.10 -22.00
C GLY A 114 -19.69 -4.24 -21.48
N LYS A 115 -18.43 -3.97 -21.09
CA LYS A 115 -17.47 -4.97 -20.58
C LYS A 115 -17.18 -4.86 -19.08
N ILE A 116 -17.13 -3.64 -18.53
CA ILE A 116 -17.06 -3.44 -17.08
C ILE A 116 -18.49 -3.43 -16.54
N LYS A 117 -18.89 -4.53 -15.90
CA LYS A 117 -20.26 -4.76 -15.41
C LYS A 117 -20.46 -4.38 -13.94
N SER A 118 -19.39 -3.98 -13.23
CA SER A 118 -19.49 -3.71 -11.79
C SER A 118 -18.45 -2.72 -11.28
N TRP A 119 -18.82 -2.03 -10.19
CA TRP A 119 -17.95 -1.15 -9.42
C TRP A 119 -16.71 -1.85 -8.86
N GLY A 120 -16.81 -3.13 -8.50
CA GLY A 120 -15.68 -3.94 -8.03
C GLY A 120 -14.57 -4.07 -9.06
N THR A 121 -14.91 -4.11 -10.34
CA THR A 121 -13.94 -4.16 -11.44
C THR A 121 -13.14 -2.86 -11.55
N THR A 122 -13.76 -1.69 -11.35
CA THR A 122 -13.06 -0.39 -11.37
C THR A 122 -12.06 -0.26 -10.24
N GLN A 123 -12.40 -0.74 -9.04
CA GLN A 123 -11.45 -0.74 -7.91
C GLN A 123 -10.22 -1.59 -8.17
N VAL A 124 -10.38 -2.72 -8.86
CA VAL A 124 -9.24 -3.57 -9.26
C VAL A 124 -8.32 -2.79 -10.19
N TYR A 125 -8.87 -2.09 -11.19
CA TYR A 125 -8.07 -1.24 -12.07
C TYR A 125 -7.34 -0.12 -11.33
N ILE A 126 -7.98 0.50 -10.32
CA ILE A 126 -7.35 1.53 -9.48
C ILE A 126 -6.13 0.95 -8.75
N ARG A 127 -6.27 -0.23 -8.12
CA ARG A 127 -5.16 -0.89 -7.42
C ARG A 127 -4.01 -1.25 -8.38
N GLN A 128 -4.33 -1.79 -9.55
CA GLN A 128 -3.32 -2.12 -10.57
C GLN A 128 -2.59 -0.87 -11.08
N PHE A 129 -3.29 0.25 -11.23
CA PHE A 129 -2.67 1.52 -11.58
C PHE A 129 -1.76 2.06 -10.47
N GLN A 130 -2.17 1.93 -9.20
CA GLN A 130 -1.31 2.29 -8.07
C GLN A 130 -0.03 1.45 -8.04
N GLN A 131 -0.13 0.15 -8.32
CA GLN A 131 1.03 -0.74 -8.41
C GLN A 131 1.96 -0.35 -9.58
N LEU A 132 1.38 0.00 -10.74
CA LEU A 132 2.13 0.54 -11.88
C LEU A 132 2.86 1.83 -11.48
N TYR A 133 2.16 2.78 -10.88
CA TYR A 133 2.72 4.03 -10.40
C TYR A 133 3.89 3.79 -9.45
N THR A 134 3.73 2.91 -8.46
CA THR A 134 4.78 2.57 -7.51
C THR A 134 6.00 1.94 -8.17
N THR A 135 5.81 1.14 -9.22
CA THR A 135 6.90 0.52 -9.97
C THR A 135 7.73 1.54 -10.77
N VAL A 136 7.07 2.57 -11.30
CA VAL A 136 7.69 3.59 -12.14
C VAL A 136 8.24 4.75 -11.30
N ALA A 137 7.38 5.40 -10.51
CA ALA A 137 7.72 6.58 -9.74
C ALA A 137 8.53 6.28 -8.46
N GLY A 138 8.64 5.00 -8.06
CA GLY A 138 9.37 4.63 -6.85
C GLY A 138 8.78 5.25 -5.58
N ARG A 139 7.46 5.45 -5.54
CA ARG A 139 6.74 5.95 -4.37
C ARG A 139 5.30 5.49 -4.39
N TYR A 140 4.66 5.49 -3.22
CA TYR A 140 3.22 5.29 -3.15
C TYR A 140 2.50 6.54 -3.65
N MET A 141 1.43 6.31 -4.39
CA MET A 141 0.51 7.37 -4.78
C MET A 141 -0.06 8.05 -3.54
N ASP A 142 -0.32 9.36 -3.64
CA ASP A 142 -0.96 10.07 -2.55
C ASP A 142 -2.32 9.44 -2.20
N ARG A 143 -2.57 9.26 -0.91
CA ARG A 143 -3.77 8.56 -0.43
C ARG A 143 -5.04 9.36 -0.69
N ASN A 144 -4.96 10.70 -0.70
CA ASN A 144 -6.12 11.54 -0.97
C ASN A 144 -6.43 11.51 -2.47
N ASP A 145 -5.43 11.62 -3.34
CA ASP A 145 -5.62 11.50 -4.79
C ASP A 145 -6.25 10.15 -5.16
N ALA A 146 -5.77 9.06 -4.55
CA ALA A 146 -6.36 7.74 -4.72
C ALA A 146 -7.83 7.68 -4.25
N LYS A 147 -8.18 8.34 -3.12
CA LYS A 147 -9.57 8.39 -2.63
C LYS A 147 -10.51 9.11 -3.59
N GLU A 148 -10.03 10.15 -4.27
CA GLU A 148 -10.83 10.88 -5.26
C GLU A 148 -11.21 10.00 -6.46
N LEU A 149 -10.36 9.05 -6.86
CA LEU A 149 -10.71 8.07 -7.90
C LEU A 149 -11.92 7.21 -7.53
N TYR A 150 -12.00 6.79 -6.27
CA TYR A 150 -13.14 6.01 -5.80
C TYR A 150 -14.44 6.83 -5.87
N LYS A 151 -14.39 8.15 -5.66
CA LYS A 151 -15.57 9.02 -5.81
C LYS A 151 -16.01 9.18 -7.26
N VAL A 152 -15.08 9.37 -8.19
CA VAL A 152 -15.39 9.46 -9.64
C VAL A 152 -16.05 8.18 -10.14
N SER A 153 -15.56 7.03 -9.69
CA SER A 153 -16.16 5.74 -10.03
C SER A 153 -17.60 5.58 -9.52
N THR A 154 -17.95 6.21 -8.39
CA THR A 154 -19.32 6.24 -7.84
C THR A 154 -20.25 7.15 -8.65
N ASN A 155 -19.78 8.33 -9.04
CA ASN A 155 -20.58 9.31 -9.77
C ASN A 155 -20.75 8.98 -11.27
N CYS A 156 -19.79 8.27 -11.87
CA CYS A 156 -19.94 7.79 -13.24
C CYS A 156 -20.96 6.65 -13.33
N GLY A 157 -21.09 5.82 -12.27
CA GLY A 157 -22.14 4.80 -12.18
C GLY A 157 -23.54 5.40 -12.07
N SER A 158 -23.76 6.40 -11.22
CA SER A 158 -25.10 6.97 -10.99
C SER A 158 -25.69 7.71 -12.18
N ARG A 159 -24.86 8.33 -13.04
CA ARG A 159 -25.32 8.98 -14.28
C ARG A 159 -25.53 7.98 -15.43
N GLN A 160 -24.92 6.80 -15.38
CA GLN A 160 -25.09 5.74 -16.40
C GLN A 160 -26.24 4.78 -16.06
N PHE A 161 -26.45 4.40 -14.79
CA PHE A 161 -27.51 3.46 -14.39
C PHE A 161 -28.92 4.06 -14.38
N HIS A 162 -29.08 5.39 -14.37
CA HIS A 162 -30.40 6.02 -14.55
C HIS A 162 -30.92 5.90 -15.98
N ASN A 163 -30.03 5.80 -16.98
CA ASN A 163 -30.44 5.71 -18.39
C ASN A 163 -30.83 4.28 -18.82
N ASP A 164 -30.45 3.25 -18.06
CA ASP A 164 -30.85 1.86 -18.32
C ASP A 164 -32.15 1.46 -17.61
N ALA A 165 -32.62 2.27 -16.63
CA ALA A 165 -33.90 2.04 -15.96
C ALA A 165 -35.11 2.53 -16.80
N ASP A 166 -34.91 3.48 -17.73
CA ASP A 166 -35.97 4.04 -18.58
C ASP A 166 -36.16 3.31 -19.92
N MET A 167 -35.31 2.34 -20.27
CA MET A 167 -35.50 1.48 -21.47
C MET A 167 -36.07 0.09 -21.16
N GLY A 168 -36.65 -0.11 -19.97
CA GLY A 168 -37.16 -1.41 -19.52
C GLY A 168 -38.66 -1.50 -19.22
N TRP A 169 -39.44 -0.41 -19.34
CA TRP A 169 -40.85 -0.40 -18.91
C TRP A 169 -41.86 0.16 -19.93
N ALA A 170 -41.50 0.27 -21.20
CA ALA A 170 -42.46 0.59 -22.26
C ALA A 170 -42.83 -0.65 -23.10
N SER A 171 -43.18 -1.77 -22.47
CA SER A 171 -43.73 -2.94 -23.18
C SER A 171 -44.56 -3.85 -22.27
N SER A 172 -45.54 -3.31 -21.54
CA SER A 172 -46.69 -4.09 -21.10
C SER A 172 -47.70 -3.21 -20.37
N THR A 173 -48.98 -3.36 -20.70
CA THR A 173 -50.18 -2.64 -20.23
C THR A 173 -50.58 -1.53 -21.21
N THR A 174 -51.48 -1.78 -22.16
CA THR A 174 -52.91 -1.86 -21.85
C THR A 174 -53.61 -2.97 -22.63
N ARG A 175 -54.61 -3.52 -21.94
CA ARG A 175 -55.40 -4.73 -22.14
C ARG A 175 -56.69 -4.41 -22.91
N SER A 176 -57.25 -5.46 -23.53
CA SER A 176 -58.63 -5.65 -24.00
C SER A 176 -59.02 -5.05 -25.35
#